data_AF-A0A838JU52-F1
#
_entry.id   AF-A0A838JU52-F1
#
_cell.length_a   1.000
_cell.length_b   1.000
_cell.length_c   1.000
_cell.angle_alpha   90.00
_cell.angle_beta   90.00
_cell.angle_gamma   90.00
#
_symmetry.space_group_name_H-M   'P 1'
#
loop_
_entity.id
_entity.type
_entity.pdbx_description
1 polymer ?
#
loop_
_entity_poly.entity_id
_entity_poly.type
_entity_poly.pdbx_seq_one_letter_code
_entity_poly.pdbx_strand_id
1 'polypeptide(L)'
;MQGPPSQLRRGRGLTKRSSGAWGEDLALRYLTRHGYTLVERNYRTRYGEIDLIVRKDGTLVFVEVKLRRGTGFGDPLEAVTSRKQRTLRSLATQYLSDRDPDFDTLRFDVIGILATDNKVRIRYVKDAF
;
A
#
# COMPACT_ATOMS: atom_id res chain seq x y z
N MET A 1 1.77 19.13 4.05
CA MET A 1 1.28 17.73 4.12
C MET A 1 -0.08 17.73 4.79
N GLN A 2 -1.09 17.03 4.28
CA GLN A 2 -2.34 16.86 5.03
C GLN A 2 -2.04 16.03 6.28
N GLY A 3 -2.33 16.58 7.46
CA GLY A 3 -2.16 15.86 8.73
C GLY A 3 -3.16 14.70 8.86
N PRO A 4 -3.01 13.84 9.89
CA PRO A 4 -3.99 12.81 10.17
C PRO A 4 -5.40 13.42 10.33
N PRO A 5 -6.47 12.82 9.76
CA PRO A 5 -7.85 13.27 9.92
C PRO A 5 -8.16 13.70 11.36
N SER A 6 -8.97 14.75 11.53
CA SER A 6 -9.29 15.32 12.85
C SER A 6 -9.90 14.31 13.84
N GLN A 7 -10.47 13.22 13.34
CA GLN A 7 -10.99 12.08 14.09
C GLN A 7 -9.87 11.20 14.67
N LEU A 8 -8.73 11.08 13.99
CA LEU A 8 -7.51 10.44 14.52
C LEU A 8 -6.94 11.22 15.72
N ARG A 9 -7.07 12.55 15.72
CA ARG A 9 -6.51 13.45 16.75
C ARG A 9 -7.32 13.52 18.05
N ARG A 10 -8.54 12.96 18.09
CA ARG A 10 -9.52 13.15 19.19
C ARG A 10 -9.92 11.85 19.92
N GLY A 11 -9.16 10.77 19.79
CA GLY A 11 -9.43 9.51 20.50
C GLY A 11 -10.71 8.76 20.07
N ARG A 12 -11.55 9.33 19.19
CA ARG A 12 -12.64 8.62 18.51
C ARG A 12 -12.07 7.85 17.33
N GLY A 13 -11.85 6.55 17.50
CA GLY A 13 -11.28 5.69 16.47
C GLY A 13 -12.06 5.76 15.16
N LEU A 14 -11.37 6.04 14.05
CA LEU A 14 -11.90 5.77 12.71
C LEU A 14 -12.15 4.26 12.56
N THR A 15 -13.19 3.91 11.80
CA THR A 15 -13.44 2.52 11.40
C THR A 15 -12.23 1.95 10.65
N LYS A 16 -11.98 0.64 10.76
CA LYS A 16 -10.86 -0.03 10.06
C LYS A 16 -10.82 0.31 8.56
N ARG A 17 -11.98 0.42 7.92
CA ARG A 17 -12.14 0.76 6.50
C ARG A 17 -11.74 2.20 6.15
N SER A 18 -12.20 3.19 6.92
CA SER A 18 -11.82 4.60 6.70
C SER A 18 -10.33 4.85 6.99
N SER A 19 -9.78 4.07 7.92
CA SER A 19 -8.34 4.06 8.24
C SER A 19 -7.49 3.53 7.09
N GLY A 20 -7.93 2.41 6.48
CA GLY A 20 -7.27 1.82 5.31
C GLY A 20 -7.24 2.78 4.13
N ALA A 21 -8.40 3.33 3.75
CA ALA A 21 -8.49 4.28 2.65
C ALA A 21 -7.59 5.52 2.83
N TRP A 22 -7.51 6.07 4.05
CA TRP A 22 -6.59 7.17 4.34
C TRP A 22 -5.11 6.77 4.20
N GLY A 23 -4.75 5.56 4.63
CA GLY A 23 -3.40 5.01 4.45
C GLY A 23 -3.05 4.86 2.96
N GLU A 24 -3.95 4.29 2.17
CA GLU A 24 -3.78 4.14 0.72
C GLU A 24 -3.63 5.51 0.02
N ASP A 25 -4.43 6.50 0.39
CA ASP A 25 -4.32 7.86 -0.15
C ASP A 25 -2.96 8.49 0.15
N LEU A 26 -2.44 8.30 1.36
CA LEU A 26 -1.11 8.79 1.73
C LEU A 26 0.00 8.07 0.96
N ALA A 27 -0.11 6.74 0.84
CA ALA A 27 0.83 5.93 0.08
C ALA A 27 0.87 6.35 -1.39
N LEU A 28 -0.30 6.51 -2.02
CA LEU A 28 -0.41 6.97 -3.39
C LEU A 28 0.18 8.37 -3.58
N ARG A 29 -0.18 9.33 -2.72
CA ARG A 29 0.40 10.69 -2.78
C ARG A 29 1.93 10.67 -2.62
N TYR A 30 2.45 9.78 -1.78
CA TYR A 30 3.89 9.59 -1.65
C TYR A 30 4.47 9.05 -2.96
N LEU A 31 3.93 7.98 -3.52
CA LEU A 31 4.37 7.37 -4.78
C LEU A 31 4.32 8.35 -5.96
N THR A 32 3.22 9.08 -6.12
CA THR A 32 3.06 10.07 -7.21
C THR A 32 4.12 11.18 -7.13
N ARG A 33 4.45 11.67 -5.93
CA ARG A 33 5.55 12.64 -5.77
C ARG A 33 6.93 12.08 -6.14
N HIS A 34 7.08 10.76 -6.14
CA HIS A 34 8.32 10.07 -6.52
C HIS A 34 8.27 9.54 -7.97
N GLY A 35 7.33 10.03 -8.78
CA GLY A 35 7.25 9.75 -10.21
C GLY A 35 6.52 8.46 -10.59
N TYR A 36 5.75 7.87 -9.68
CA TYR A 36 4.88 6.74 -10.02
C TYR A 36 3.51 7.22 -10.49
N THR A 37 2.99 6.57 -11.53
CA THR A 37 1.62 6.78 -12.01
C THR A 37 0.71 5.68 -11.46
N LEU A 38 -0.48 6.07 -11.01
CA LEU A 38 -1.48 5.10 -10.60
C LEU A 38 -2.01 4.31 -11.80
N VAL A 39 -2.06 2.98 -11.67
CA VAL A 39 -2.73 2.10 -12.64
C VAL A 39 -4.10 1.70 -12.10
N GLU A 40 -4.16 1.11 -10.90
CA GLU A 40 -5.42 0.69 -10.27
C GLU A 40 -5.31 0.77 -8.74
N ARG A 41 -6.43 1.01 -8.06
CA ARG A 41 -6.54 0.98 -6.58
C ARG A 41 -7.53 -0.07 -6.16
N ASN A 42 -7.30 -0.69 -5.00
CA ASN A 42 -8.23 -1.65 -4.41
C ASN A 42 -8.63 -2.77 -5.38
N TYR A 43 -7.66 -3.35 -6.10
CA TYR A 43 -7.94 -4.49 -6.97
C TYR A 43 -8.36 -5.68 -6.10
N ARG A 44 -9.56 -6.20 -6.35
CA ARG A 44 -10.22 -7.17 -5.46
C ARG A 44 -10.66 -8.40 -6.22
N THR A 45 -10.43 -9.55 -5.60
CA THR A 45 -10.96 -10.84 -6.04
C THR A 45 -11.60 -11.55 -4.85
N ARG A 46 -12.21 -12.71 -5.09
CA ARG A 46 -12.72 -13.56 -3.99
C ARG A 46 -11.62 -14.09 -3.06
N TYR A 47 -10.35 -13.99 -3.47
CA TYR A 47 -9.20 -14.55 -2.75
C TYR A 47 -8.39 -13.51 -1.98
N GLY A 48 -8.61 -12.21 -2.22
CA GLY A 48 -7.92 -11.14 -1.54
C GLY A 48 -7.96 -9.82 -2.30
N GLU A 49 -7.10 -8.90 -1.89
CA GLU A 49 -6.99 -7.57 -2.49
C GLU A 49 -5.53 -7.12 -2.60
N ILE A 50 -5.27 -6.26 -3.59
CA ILE A 50 -4.04 -5.48 -3.73
C ILE A 50 -4.41 -4.01 -3.55
N ASP A 51 -3.72 -3.32 -2.65
CA ASP A 51 -4.08 -1.96 -2.24
C ASP A 51 -3.85 -0.96 -3.39
N LEU A 52 -2.65 -0.97 -3.98
CA LEU A 52 -2.29 -0.10 -5.10
C LEU A 52 -1.50 -0.88 -6.16
N ILE A 53 -1.79 -0.59 -7.42
CA ILE A 53 -0.99 -1.00 -8.58
C ILE A 53 -0.52 0.29 -9.26
N VAL A 54 0.78 0.47 -9.40
CA VAL A 54 1.40 1.68 -9.95
C VAL A 54 2.44 1.33 -11.01
N ARG A 55 2.77 2.27 -11.89
CA ARG A 55 3.81 2.11 -12.92
C ARG A 55 4.86 3.21 -12.80
N LYS A 56 6.11 2.86 -13.07
CA LYS A 56 7.22 3.82 -13.24
C LYS A 56 8.30 3.19 -14.11
N ASP A 57 8.76 3.93 -15.13
CA ASP A 57 9.90 3.56 -15.98
C ASP A 57 9.86 2.10 -16.50
N GLY A 58 8.71 1.69 -17.05
CA GLY A 58 8.51 0.31 -17.55
C GLY A 58 8.20 -0.75 -16.47
N THR A 59 8.36 -0.42 -15.19
CA THR A 59 8.05 -1.33 -14.08
C THR A 59 6.59 -1.23 -13.64
N LEU A 60 5.89 -2.35 -13.61
CA LEU A 60 4.59 -2.50 -12.95
C LEU A 60 4.78 -2.97 -11.50
N VAL A 61 4.20 -2.24 -10.55
CA VAL A 61 4.46 -2.43 -9.12
C VAL A 61 3.16 -2.68 -8.38
N PHE A 62 3.09 -3.81 -7.68
CA PHE A 62 2.01 -4.18 -6.78
C PHE A 62 2.42 -3.79 -5.35
N VAL A 63 1.69 -2.87 -4.74
CA VAL A 63 2.05 -2.27 -3.45
C VAL A 63 1.04 -2.66 -2.37
N GLU A 64 1.53 -3.26 -1.29
CA GLU A 64 0.77 -3.44 -0.05
C GLU A 64 1.01 -2.25 0.89
N VAL A 65 -0.07 -1.67 1.44
CA VAL A 65 -0.04 -0.52 2.34
C VAL A 65 -0.40 -0.96 3.76
N LYS A 66 0.52 -0.70 4.69
CA LYS A 66 0.35 -1.04 6.11
C LYS A 66 0.30 0.22 6.96
N LEU A 67 -0.91 0.64 7.32
CA LEU A 67 -1.12 1.70 8.30
C LEU A 67 -1.11 1.14 9.74
N ARG A 68 -0.29 1.74 10.61
CA ARG A 68 -0.29 1.52 12.06
C ARG A 68 -0.53 2.82 12.80
N ARG A 69 -1.22 2.73 13.94
CA ARG A 69 -1.46 3.83 14.89
C ARG A 69 -0.58 3.67 16.12
N GLY A 70 -0.15 4.78 16.71
CA GLY A 70 0.55 4.80 18.00
C GLY A 70 2.07 4.72 17.87
N THR A 71 2.74 4.25 18.92
CA THR A 71 4.22 4.31 19.07
C THR A 71 4.97 3.11 18.48
N GLY A 72 4.26 2.05 18.07
CA GLY A 72 4.89 0.83 17.55
C GLY A 72 5.38 0.98 16.11
N PHE A 73 6.70 0.98 15.92
CA PHE A 73 7.32 0.82 14.60
C PHE A 73 7.95 -0.58 14.53
N GLY A 74 7.25 -1.53 13.91
CA GLY A 74 7.82 -2.82 13.47
C GLY A 74 8.22 -2.74 12.00
N ASP A 75 9.02 -3.69 11.52
CA ASP A 75 9.41 -3.67 10.11
C ASP A 75 8.18 -3.91 9.22
N PRO A 76 7.90 -3.08 8.21
CA PRO A 76 6.82 -3.33 7.25
C PRO A 76 6.88 -4.75 6.65
N LEU A 77 8.08 -5.32 6.49
CA LEU A 77 8.29 -6.68 5.99
C LEU A 77 7.81 -7.77 6.96
N GLU A 78 7.88 -7.55 8.28
CA GLU A 78 7.33 -8.51 9.27
C GLU A 78 5.81 -8.70 9.09
N ALA A 79 5.13 -7.68 8.57
CA ALA A 79 3.71 -7.73 8.29
C ALA A 79 3.36 -8.47 6.98
N VAL A 80 4.35 -8.77 6.14
CA VAL A 80 4.19 -9.44 4.84
C VAL A 80 4.78 -10.84 4.91
N THR A 81 4.11 -11.66 5.74
CA THR A 81 4.42 -13.09 5.91
C THR A 81 4.46 -13.85 4.59
N SER A 82 5.16 -15.00 4.54
CA SER A 82 5.22 -15.85 3.34
C SER A 82 3.84 -16.25 2.80
N ARG A 83 2.83 -16.38 3.66
CA ARG A 83 1.44 -16.61 3.25
C ARG A 83 0.88 -15.42 2.47
N LYS A 84 1.06 -14.20 2.99
CA LYS A 84 0.63 -12.96 2.35
C LYS A 84 1.36 -12.74 1.02
N GLN A 85 2.66 -13.04 0.95
CA GLN A 85 3.42 -13.00 -0.30
C GLN A 85 2.84 -13.93 -1.37
N ARG A 86 2.54 -15.19 -1.01
CA ARG A 86 1.89 -16.14 -1.94
C ARG A 86 0.56 -15.61 -2.44
N THR A 87 -0.29 -15.08 -1.56
CA THR A 87 -1.56 -14.46 -1.96
C THR A 87 -1.34 -13.31 -2.93
N LEU A 88 -0.42 -12.40 -2.65
CA LEU A 88 -0.13 -11.25 -3.51
C LEU A 88 0.40 -11.69 -4.89
N ARG A 89 1.27 -12.70 -4.95
CA ARG A 89 1.73 -13.27 -6.23
C ARG A 89 0.57 -13.86 -7.03
N SER A 90 -0.32 -14.63 -6.40
CA SER A 90 -1.51 -15.18 -7.08
C SER A 90 -2.45 -14.09 -7.58
N LEU A 91 -2.68 -13.03 -6.79
CA LEU A 91 -3.51 -11.90 -7.21
C LEU A 91 -2.87 -11.13 -8.38
N ALA A 92 -1.55 -10.95 -8.37
CA ALA A 92 -0.83 -10.35 -9.48
C ALA A 92 -0.94 -11.21 -10.74
N THR A 93 -0.73 -12.54 -10.66
CA THR A 93 -0.93 -13.45 -11.79
C THR A 93 -2.33 -13.31 -12.39
N GLN A 94 -3.36 -13.28 -11.54
CA GLN A 94 -4.73 -13.08 -12.02
C GLN A 94 -4.90 -11.71 -12.68
N TYR A 95 -4.39 -10.64 -12.05
CA TYR A 95 -4.44 -9.29 -12.61
C TYR A 95 -3.80 -9.21 -14.01
N LEU A 96 -2.63 -9.83 -14.17
CA LEU A 96 -1.93 -9.88 -15.46
C LEU A 96 -2.77 -10.61 -16.53
N SER A 97 -3.40 -11.73 -16.16
CA SER A 97 -4.28 -12.47 -17.07
C SER A 97 -5.55 -11.69 -17.44
N ASP A 98 -6.11 -10.93 -16.50
CA ASP A 98 -7.39 -10.23 -16.68
C ASP A 98 -7.22 -8.89 -17.44
N ARG A 99 -6.07 -8.23 -17.27
CA ARG A 99 -5.81 -6.87 -17.79
C ARG A 99 -4.81 -6.79 -18.92
N ASP A 100 -3.96 -7.81 -19.09
CA ASP A 100 -2.87 -7.87 -20.06
C ASP A 100 -2.07 -6.55 -20.16
N PRO A 101 -1.54 -6.03 -19.04
CA PRO A 101 -0.83 -4.77 -19.06
C PRO A 101 0.56 -4.92 -19.70
N ASP A 102 1.01 -3.88 -20.40
CA ASP A 102 2.39 -3.78 -20.85
C ASP A 102 3.34 -3.38 -19.70
N PHE A 103 4.43 -4.15 -19.53
CA PHE A 103 5.49 -3.90 -18.55
C PHE A 103 6.78 -4.65 -18.91
N ASP A 104 7.93 -4.04 -18.59
CA ASP A 104 9.26 -4.67 -18.74
C ASP A 104 9.66 -5.46 -17.49
N THR A 105 9.26 -4.94 -16.33
CA THR A 105 9.61 -5.47 -15.02
C THR A 105 8.41 -5.45 -14.09
N LEU A 106 8.36 -6.44 -13.19
CA LEU A 106 7.31 -6.57 -12.19
C LEU A 106 7.92 -6.56 -10.80
N ARG A 107 7.30 -5.83 -9.86
CA ARG A 107 7.79 -5.72 -8.49
C ARG A 107 6.68 -5.80 -7.46
N PHE A 108 7.00 -6.37 -6.30
CA PHE A 108 6.16 -6.29 -5.10
C PHE A 108 6.80 -5.36 -4.07
N ASP A 109 6.04 -4.34 -3.67
CA ASP A 109 6.51 -3.33 -2.72
C ASP A 109 5.64 -3.27 -1.48
N VAL A 110 6.21 -2.69 -0.42
CA VAL A 110 5.48 -2.43 0.82
C VAL A 110 5.65 -0.98 1.24
N ILE A 111 4.55 -0.32 1.56
CA ILE A 111 4.56 0.99 2.23
C ILE A 111 4.04 0.85 3.65
N GLY A 112 4.92 1.04 4.62
CA GLY A 112 4.56 1.18 6.03
C GLY A 112 4.27 2.63 6.38
N ILE A 113 3.12 2.90 6.98
CA ILE A 113 2.72 4.23 7.47
C ILE A 113 2.54 4.15 8.98
N LEU A 114 3.31 4.96 9.70
CA LEU A 114 3.11 5.18 11.13
C LEU A 114 2.45 6.53 11.34
N ALA A 115 1.24 6.52 11.88
CA ALA A 115 0.49 7.71 12.23
C ALA A 115 0.37 7.87 13.75
N THR A 116 0.93 8.95 14.27
CA THR A 116 0.69 9.46 15.63
C THR A 116 -0.11 10.75 15.56
N ASP A 117 -0.55 11.28 16.70
CA ASP A 117 -1.40 12.48 16.77
C ASP A 117 -0.79 13.71 16.08
N ASN A 118 0.55 13.78 16.05
CA ASN A 118 1.29 14.94 15.56
C ASN A 118 2.23 14.63 14.39
N LYS A 119 2.41 13.36 13.99
CA LYS A 119 3.39 12.99 12.97
C LYS A 119 2.92 11.81 12.13
N VAL A 120 3.17 11.90 10.82
CA VAL A 120 3.06 10.78 9.88
C VAL A 120 4.46 10.45 9.40
N ARG A 121 4.86 9.18 9.49
CA ARG A 121 6.10 8.66 8.89
C ARG A 121 5.76 7.60 7.88
N ILE A 122 6.38 7.68 6.70
CA ILE A 122 6.21 6.72 5.62
C ILE A 122 7.56 6.04 5.42
N ARG A 123 7.56 4.71 5.42
CA ARG A 123 8.70 3.86 5.01
C ARG A 123 8.27 3.09 3.77
N TYR A 124 9.01 3.27 2.69
CA TYR A 124 8.78 2.57 1.43
C TYR A 124 9.89 1.55 1.22
N VAL A 125 9.51 0.29 1.08
CA VAL A 125 10.41 -0.82 0.81
C VAL A 125 10.12 -1.33 -0.60
N LYS A 126 11.10 -1.13 -1.48
CA LYS A 126 11.08 -1.69 -2.84
C LYS A 126 11.54 -3.13 -2.81
N ASP A 127 11.07 -3.93 -3.76
CA ASP A 127 11.51 -5.33 -3.95
C ASP A 127 11.38 -6.12 -2.64
N ALA A 128 10.23 -5.97 -2.00
CA ALA A 128 10.00 -6.49 -0.67
C ALA A 128 10.04 -8.02 -0.61
N PHE A 129 9.69 -8.71 -1.72
CA PHE A 129 9.71 -10.17 -1.88
C PHE A 129 9.45 -10.60 -3.34
#